data_AF-A0A094DCK7-F1
#
_entry.id   AF-A0A094DCK7-F1
#
_cell.length_a   1.000
_cell.length_b   1.000
_cell.length_c   1.000
_cell.angle_alpha   90.00
_cell.angle_beta   90.00
_cell.angle_gamma   90.00
#
_symmetry.space_group_name_H-M   'P 1'
#
loop_
_entity.id
_entity.type
_entity.pdbx_description
1 polymer ?
#
loop_
_entity_poly.entity_id
_entity_poly.type
_entity_poly.pdbx_seq_one_letter_code
_entity_poly.pdbx_strand_id
1 'polypeptide(L)'
;MTDRMRQAERNTTHNTSSLRRVSMQLTVTFASSITDEQVTWVEESLAEAGVPAEEKSRTETSVTFIDPSTVTYQIAGDLCRKWLNENLIYGFSVIADSPLS
;
A
#
# COMPACT_ATOMS: atom_id res chain seq x y z
N MET A 1 46.72 -3.09 -27.72
CA MET A 1 45.59 -2.96 -28.65
C MET A 1 44.61 -4.09 -28.40
N THR A 2 43.60 -4.00 -27.54
CA THR A 2 43.42 -3.33 -26.24
C THR A 2 42.32 -4.17 -25.58
N ASP A 3 42.39 -4.37 -24.27
CA ASP A 3 41.38 -4.95 -23.36
C ASP A 3 39.90 -4.49 -23.53
N ARG A 4 39.60 -3.67 -24.54
CA ARG A 4 38.29 -3.08 -24.82
C ARG A 4 37.22 -4.06 -25.32
N MET A 5 37.59 -5.24 -25.82
CA MET A 5 36.60 -6.21 -26.31
C MET A 5 36.06 -7.17 -25.24
N ARG A 6 36.65 -7.23 -24.04
CA ARG A 6 36.14 -8.06 -22.92
C ARG A 6 35.25 -7.32 -21.91
N GLN A 7 35.02 -6.03 -22.16
CA GLN A 7 34.22 -5.14 -21.31
C GLN A 7 32.81 -4.88 -21.89
N ALA A 8 32.52 -5.34 -23.12
CA ALA A 8 31.22 -5.12 -23.75
C ALA A 8 30.14 -6.12 -23.31
N GLU A 9 30.53 -7.24 -22.68
CA GLU A 9 29.59 -8.27 -22.17
C GLU A 9 29.40 -8.23 -20.65
N ARG A 10 30.11 -7.34 -19.94
CA ARG A 10 30.04 -7.19 -18.47
C ARG A 10 29.30 -5.94 -17.99
N ASN A 11 28.63 -5.23 -18.90
CA ASN A 11 27.83 -4.05 -18.56
C ASN A 11 26.32 -4.26 -18.76
N THR A 12 25.86 -5.49 -18.96
CA THR A 12 24.43 -5.85 -18.95
C THR A 12 24.05 -6.49 -17.61
N THR A 13 24.58 -5.97 -16.51
CA THR A 13 24.15 -6.39 -15.17
C THR A 13 24.39 -5.21 -14.24
N HIS A 14 23.36 -4.83 -13.50
CA HIS A 14 23.36 -3.71 -12.53
C HIS A 14 23.14 -2.31 -13.11
N ASN A 15 22.05 -2.12 -13.85
CA ASN A 15 21.27 -0.91 -13.65
C ASN A 15 19.79 -1.26 -13.41
N THR A 16 19.54 -2.26 -12.56
CA THR A 16 18.33 -2.25 -11.75
C THR A 16 18.61 -1.31 -10.59
N SER A 17 18.39 -0.01 -10.82
CA SER A 17 17.93 0.84 -9.73
C SER A 17 16.83 0.05 -9.05
N SER A 18 17.11 -0.54 -7.88
CA SER A 18 16.05 -1.07 -7.02
C SER A 18 15.13 0.11 -6.82
N LEU A 19 14.02 0.13 -7.56
CA LEU A 19 12.86 0.92 -7.22
C LEU A 19 12.54 0.47 -5.80
N ARG A 20 13.03 1.25 -4.83
CA ARG A 20 12.72 1.05 -3.42
C ARG A 20 11.19 1.10 -3.39
N ARG A 21 10.54 -0.06 -3.32
CA ARG A 21 9.07 -0.13 -3.28
C ARG A 21 8.67 0.52 -1.98
N VAL A 22 8.23 1.77 -2.06
CA VAL A 22 7.51 2.41 -0.97
C VAL A 22 6.15 1.74 -0.98
N SER A 23 5.88 0.93 0.04
CA SER A 23 4.57 0.33 0.24
C SER A 23 3.79 1.16 1.25
N MET A 24 2.54 1.42 0.94
CA MET A 24 1.58 2.00 1.86
C MET A 24 0.88 0.88 2.63
N GLN A 25 0.72 1.07 3.93
CA GLN A 25 -0.05 0.20 4.82
C GLN A 25 -1.22 1.00 5.40
N LEU A 26 -2.44 0.51 5.17
CA LEU A 26 -3.66 1.06 5.73
C LEU A 26 -4.18 0.12 6.81
N THR A 27 -4.42 0.61 8.02
CA THR A 27 -5.19 -0.14 9.01
C THR A 27 -6.49 0.60 9.28
N VAL A 28 -7.62 -0.12 9.12
CA VAL A 28 -8.97 0.37 9.41
C VAL A 28 -9.47 -0.32 10.68
N THR A 29 -10.01 0.46 11.61
CA THR A 29 -10.54 -0.01 12.90
C THR A 29 -12.04 0.25 12.97
N PHE A 30 -12.78 -0.80 13.31
CA PHE A 30 -14.24 -0.79 13.46
C PHE A 30 -14.62 -0.75 14.94
N ALA A 31 -15.83 -0.26 15.24
CA ALA A 31 -16.36 -0.18 16.60
C ALA A 31 -16.78 -1.55 17.17
N SER A 32 -16.99 -2.53 16.29
CA SER A 32 -17.42 -3.89 16.62
C SER A 32 -16.60 -4.91 15.85
N SER A 33 -16.82 -6.19 16.12
CA SER A 33 -16.20 -7.28 15.36
C SER A 33 -16.50 -7.12 13.86
N ILE A 34 -15.47 -7.25 13.02
CA ILE A 34 -15.56 -6.98 11.58
C ILE A 34 -16.17 -8.17 10.85
N THR A 35 -17.03 -7.91 9.86
CA THR A 35 -17.54 -8.92 8.94
C THR A 35 -16.73 -9.01 7.66
N ASP A 36 -16.79 -10.13 6.95
CA ASP A 36 -16.17 -10.26 5.62
C ASP A 36 -16.72 -9.23 4.63
N GLU A 37 -18.02 -8.93 4.69
CA GLU A 37 -18.67 -7.91 3.85
C GLU A 37 -18.07 -6.52 4.08
N GLN A 38 -17.76 -6.16 5.33
CA GLN A 38 -17.10 -4.89 5.64
C GLN A 38 -15.68 -4.84 5.10
N VAL A 39 -14.96 -5.96 5.12
CA VAL A 39 -13.61 -6.03 4.56
C VAL A 39 -13.64 -5.92 3.04
N THR A 40 -14.50 -6.67 2.37
CA THR A 40 -14.72 -6.55 0.91
C THR A 40 -15.12 -5.13 0.53
N TRP A 41 -16.04 -4.51 1.28
CA TRP A 41 -16.43 -3.12 1.01
C TRP A 41 -15.26 -2.13 1.11
N VAL A 42 -14.38 -2.27 2.11
CA VAL A 42 -13.18 -1.42 2.22
C VAL A 42 -12.25 -1.65 1.03
N GLU A 43 -11.99 -2.91 0.66
CA GLU A 43 -11.13 -3.28 -0.46
C GLU A 43 -11.64 -2.73 -1.80
N GLU A 44 -12.93 -2.94 -2.08
CA GLU A 44 -13.59 -2.42 -3.30
C GLU A 44 -13.58 -0.90 -3.34
N SER A 45 -13.89 -0.24 -2.22
CA SER A 45 -13.88 1.23 -2.13
C SER A 45 -12.49 1.81 -2.35
N LEU A 46 -11.43 1.13 -1.90
CA LEU A 46 -10.04 1.52 -2.18
C LEU A 46 -9.73 1.35 -3.67
N ALA A 47 -10.10 0.20 -4.26
CA ALA A 47 -9.87 -0.08 -5.66
C ALA A 47 -10.59 0.92 -6.59
N GLU A 48 -11.85 1.25 -6.28
CA GLU A 48 -12.63 2.28 -6.99
C GLU A 48 -11.97 3.66 -6.93
N ALA A 49 -11.31 3.99 -5.81
CA ALA A 49 -10.55 5.22 -5.65
C ALA A 49 -9.16 5.16 -6.34
N GLY A 50 -8.78 4.04 -6.95
CA GLY A 50 -7.49 3.84 -7.60
C GLY A 50 -6.38 3.38 -6.66
N VAL A 51 -6.73 2.81 -5.51
CA VAL A 51 -5.81 2.21 -4.53
C VAL A 51 -5.98 0.68 -4.55
N PRO A 52 -5.17 -0.07 -5.31
CA PRO A 52 -5.28 -1.53 -5.41
C PRO A 52 -4.63 -2.20 -4.18
N ALA A 53 -5.21 -1.97 -3.01
CA ALA A 53 -4.67 -2.50 -1.75
C ALA A 53 -5.14 -3.94 -1.52
N GLU A 54 -4.25 -4.80 -1.05
CA GLU A 54 -4.53 -6.20 -0.73
C GLU A 54 -4.59 -6.41 0.79
N GLU A 55 -5.49 -7.28 1.28
CA GLU A 55 -5.54 -7.63 2.70
C GLU A 55 -4.24 -8.33 3.13
N LYS A 56 -3.59 -7.78 4.17
CA LYS A 56 -2.38 -8.33 4.79
C LYS A 56 -2.68 -9.13 6.04
N SER A 57 -3.52 -8.58 6.91
CA SER A 57 -3.80 -9.15 8.23
C SER A 57 -5.06 -8.57 8.82
N ARG A 58 -5.70 -9.36 9.68
CA ARG A 58 -6.95 -9.01 10.34
C ARG A 58 -6.93 -9.41 11.81
N THR A 59 -7.59 -8.61 12.64
CA THR A 59 -7.94 -8.92 14.03
C THR A 59 -9.46 -8.92 14.17
N GLU A 60 -9.98 -9.14 15.38
CA GLU A 60 -11.43 -9.09 15.60
C GLU A 60 -12.05 -7.76 15.15
N THR A 61 -11.36 -6.63 15.36
CA THR A 61 -11.91 -5.27 15.14
C THR A 61 -11.11 -4.41 14.16
N SER A 62 -10.00 -4.91 13.62
CA SER A 62 -9.20 -4.18 12.63
C SER A 62 -8.77 -5.02 11.43
N VAL A 63 -8.64 -4.39 10.27
CA VAL A 63 -8.10 -4.99 9.05
C VAL A 63 -6.99 -4.11 8.52
N THR A 64 -5.93 -4.74 8.01
CA THR A 64 -4.77 -4.06 7.47
C THR A 64 -4.56 -4.46 6.02
N PHE A 65 -4.41 -3.45 5.15
CA PHE A 65 -4.14 -3.60 3.74
C PHE A 65 -2.74 -3.08 3.38
N ILE A 66 -2.17 -3.60 2.30
CA ILE A 66 -0.95 -3.07 1.69
C ILE A 66 -1.23 -2.67 0.25
N ASP A 67 -0.78 -1.49 -0.14
CA ASP A 67 -0.61 -1.11 -1.54
C ASP A 67 0.90 -0.99 -1.87
N PRO A 68 1.42 -1.72 -2.88
CA PRO A 68 2.81 -1.58 -3.33
C PRO A 68 3.11 -0.26 -4.06
N SER A 69 2.10 0.59 -4.31
CA SER A 69 2.24 1.86 -5.01
C SER A 69 2.52 3.05 -4.07
N THR A 70 3.29 4.03 -4.58
CA THR A 70 3.77 5.17 -3.78
C THR A 70 2.85 6.39 -3.85
N VAL A 71 1.85 6.38 -4.72
CA VAL A 71 1.05 7.57 -5.12
C VAL A 71 -0.26 7.68 -4.30
N THR A 72 -0.63 6.61 -3.62
CA THR A 72 -1.99 6.38 -3.09
C THR A 72 -2.21 6.79 -1.64
N TYR A 73 -1.16 7.29 -0.95
CA TYR A 73 -1.29 7.75 0.44
C TYR A 73 -2.36 8.84 0.62
N GLN A 74 -2.36 9.87 -0.26
CA GLN A 74 -3.30 10.99 -0.15
C GLN A 74 -4.74 10.53 -0.40
N ILE A 75 -4.94 9.74 -1.46
CA ILE A 75 -6.24 9.19 -1.86
C ILE A 75 -6.83 8.34 -0.73
N ALA A 76 -6.05 7.39 -0.21
CA ALA A 76 -6.50 6.55 0.89
C ALA A 76 -6.79 7.35 2.16
N GLY A 77 -5.96 8.34 2.48
CA GLY A 77 -6.19 9.23 3.62
C GLY A 77 -7.48 10.05 3.50
N ASP A 78 -7.79 10.59 2.32
CA ASP A 78 -9.05 11.31 2.05
C ASP A 78 -10.26 10.39 2.17
N LEU A 79 -10.17 9.19 1.60
CA LEU A 79 -11.23 8.20 1.67
C LEU A 79 -11.53 7.78 3.11
N CYS A 80 -10.49 7.53 3.91
CA CYS A 80 -10.66 7.17 5.30
C CYS A 80 -11.24 8.30 6.15
N ARG A 81 -10.87 9.57 5.89
CA ARG A 81 -11.51 10.74 6.51
C ARG A 81 -12.99 10.81 6.19
N LYS A 82 -13.37 10.52 4.94
CA LYS A 82 -14.77 10.47 4.52
C LYS A 82 -15.53 9.38 5.29
N TRP A 83 -14.99 8.16 5.40
CA TRP A 83 -15.62 7.08 6.15
C TRP A 83 -15.81 7.40 7.64
N LEU A 84 -14.86 8.10 8.28
CA LEU A 84 -15.04 8.60 9.64
C LEU A 84 -16.21 9.59 9.73
N ASN A 85 -16.29 10.55 8.82
CA ASN A 85 -17.37 11.55 8.82
C ASN A 85 -18.75 10.92 8.57
N GLU A 86 -18.79 9.85 7.77
CA GLU A 86 -20.01 9.08 7.51
C GLU A 86 -20.31 8.05 8.62
N ASN A 87 -19.45 7.96 9.65
CA ASN A 87 -19.54 7.00 10.77
C ASN A 87 -19.54 5.53 10.33
N LEU A 88 -18.92 5.23 9.19
CA LEU A 88 -18.79 3.86 8.68
C LEU A 88 -17.69 3.07 9.40
N ILE A 89 -16.69 3.78 9.96
CA ILE A 89 -15.56 3.21 10.72
C ILE A 89 -15.28 4.05 11.97
N TYR A 90 -14.53 3.48 12.93
CA TYR A 90 -14.17 4.17 14.18
C TYR A 90 -12.84 4.93 14.07
N GLY A 91 -11.87 4.38 13.34
CA GLY A 91 -10.52 4.92 13.24
C GLY A 91 -9.75 4.35 12.08
N PHE A 92 -8.68 5.04 11.66
CA PHE A 92 -7.75 4.51 10.68
C PHE A 92 -6.33 5.03 10.92
N SER A 93 -5.34 4.30 10.41
CA SER A 93 -3.95 4.75 10.33
C SER A 93 -3.39 4.43 8.95
N VAL A 94 -2.70 5.39 8.35
CA VAL A 94 -1.95 5.19 7.11
C VAL A 94 -0.47 5.35 7.40
N ILE A 95 0.30 4.30 7.15
CA ILE A 95 1.76 4.30 7.24
C ILE A 95 2.29 4.15 5.82
N ALA A 96 2.99 5.17 5.31
CA ALA A 96 3.82 5.00 4.12
C ALA A 96 5.22 4.64 4.60
N ASP A 97 5.71 3.44 4.26
CA ASP A 97 7.10 3.09 4.52
C ASP A 97 7.98 3.98 3.62
N SER A 98 8.46 5.09 4.19
CA SER A 98 9.58 5.82 3.60
C SER A 98 10.78 4.88 3.57
N PRO A 99 11.61 4.92 2.51
CA PRO A 99 12.74 4.01 2.44
C PRO A 99 13.64 4.24 3.65
N LEU A 100 13.95 3.16 4.38
CA LEU A 100 15.04 3.15 5.36
C LEU A 100 16.25 3.78 4.67
N SER A 101 16.74 4.88 5.26
CA SER A 101 17.79 5.73 4.69
C SER A 101 19.05 4.93 4.40
#